data_AF-A0A527X5W7-F1
#
_entry.id   AF-A0A527X5W7-F1
#
_cell.length_a   1.000
_cell.length_b   1.000
_cell.length_c   1.000
_cell.angle_alpha   90.00
_cell.angle_beta   90.00
_cell.angle_gamma   90.00
#
_symmetry.space_group_name_H-M   'P 1'
#
loop_
_entity.id
_entity.type
_entity.pdbx_description
1 polymer ?
#
loop_
_entity_poly.entity_id
_entity_poly.type
_entity_poly.pdbx_seq_one_letter_code
_entity_poly.pdbx_strand_id
1 'polypeptide(L)'
;NALMALFEFGTKHLVFPYRFDGAVFVNDLRSTALQGHPLSNATVTSIYVLSLLSGSRSLSTPLRLALVGLQFCALVAFGGRSGMVLTILLGGVYLLIQGLAQLRTGRVNLLGAALVIMLAALLPLAVALAGYYGFFDALLGRFVSDSGSANARVEMFDLFRHLELRDLIVGPDVDLLDSMRRITGLEQGIENPILRFTLYQGAFFTLLIFFGFALFMHEVARRCHPGIWLPMLGWLILLNTSESIASKTTLMTKFVVIALALYRPARVESELPGTRNAGFRHALL
;
A
#
# COMPACT_ATOMS: atom_id res chain seq x y z
N ASN A 1 -3.10 -14.64 0.32
CA ASN A 1 -3.85 -13.53 0.94
C ASN A 1 -5.01 -13.06 0.07
N ALA A 2 -4.77 -12.51 -1.13
CA ALA A 2 -5.83 -12.00 -2.03
C ALA A 2 -6.95 -13.03 -2.32
N LEU A 3 -6.59 -14.27 -2.66
CA LEU A 3 -7.58 -15.34 -2.90
C LEU A 3 -8.43 -15.64 -1.66
N MET A 4 -7.82 -15.63 -0.47
CA MET A 4 -8.55 -15.81 0.80
C MET A 4 -9.53 -14.66 1.03
N ALA A 5 -9.13 -13.43 0.73
CA ALA A 5 -10.03 -12.28 0.86
C ALA A 5 -11.23 -12.38 -0.08
N LEU A 6 -11.02 -12.80 -1.33
CA LEU A 6 -12.11 -13.01 -2.28
C LEU A 6 -13.03 -14.16 -1.84
N PHE A 7 -12.47 -15.23 -1.27
CA PHE A 7 -13.24 -16.32 -0.68
C PHE A 7 -14.11 -15.83 0.48
N GLU A 8 -13.54 -15.11 1.45
CA GLU A 8 -14.28 -14.53 2.58
C GLU A 8 -15.37 -13.55 2.10
N PHE A 9 -15.06 -12.73 1.09
CA PHE A 9 -15.99 -11.76 0.53
C PHE A 9 -17.17 -12.43 -0.19
N GLY A 10 -16.91 -13.51 -0.93
CA GLY A 10 -17.92 -14.27 -1.68
C GLY A 10 -18.81 -15.12 -0.77
N THR A 11 -18.21 -15.82 0.19
CA THR A 11 -18.92 -16.71 1.11
C THR A 11 -19.58 -15.99 2.28
N LYS A 12 -19.22 -14.72 2.52
CA LYS A 12 -19.59 -13.94 3.72
C LYS A 12 -19.16 -14.60 5.03
N HIS A 13 -18.23 -15.56 4.95
CA HIS A 13 -17.67 -16.25 6.10
C HIS A 13 -16.25 -15.76 6.36
N LEU A 14 -16.02 -15.15 7.52
CA LEU A 14 -14.69 -14.70 7.94
C LEU A 14 -13.94 -15.87 8.58
N VAL A 15 -12.90 -16.37 7.90
CA VAL A 15 -12.08 -17.48 8.40
C VAL A 15 -11.25 -17.01 9.59
N PHE A 16 -10.75 -15.77 9.55
CA PHE A 16 -9.97 -15.16 10.62
C PHE A 16 -10.59 -13.83 11.07
N PRO A 17 -11.71 -13.83 11.80
CA PRO A 17 -12.45 -12.61 12.13
C PRO A 17 -11.58 -11.63 12.92
N TYR A 18 -11.77 -10.32 12.65
CA TYR A 18 -11.03 -9.27 13.34
C TYR A 18 -11.36 -9.30 14.83
N ARG A 19 -10.31 -9.21 15.66
CA ARG A 19 -10.45 -9.14 17.12
C ARG A 19 -9.87 -7.82 17.62
N PHE A 20 -10.69 -7.07 18.34
CA PHE A 20 -10.29 -5.87 19.05
C PHE A 20 -10.40 -6.17 20.54
N ASP A 21 -9.30 -5.99 21.27
CA ASP A 21 -9.22 -6.25 22.71
C ASP A 21 -9.70 -7.66 23.15
N GLY A 22 -9.39 -8.68 22.34
CA GLY A 22 -9.78 -10.07 22.59
C GLY A 22 -11.22 -10.44 22.19
N ALA A 23 -12.09 -9.45 21.94
CA ALA A 23 -13.45 -9.67 21.46
C ALA A 23 -13.54 -9.66 19.93
N VAL A 24 -14.44 -10.46 19.37
CA VAL A 24 -14.73 -10.45 17.92
C VAL A 24 -15.46 -9.16 17.58
N PHE A 25 -14.91 -8.41 16.63
CA PHE A 25 -15.50 -7.16 16.17
C PHE A 25 -16.59 -7.44 15.13
N VAL A 26 -17.80 -7.75 15.61
CA VAL A 26 -18.92 -8.24 14.77
C VAL A 26 -19.42 -7.20 13.76
N ASN A 27 -19.20 -5.92 14.03
CA ASN A 27 -19.70 -4.82 13.20
C ASN A 27 -18.89 -4.59 11.92
N ASP A 28 -17.73 -5.24 11.76
CA ASP A 28 -16.89 -5.10 10.57
C ASP A 28 -16.81 -6.40 9.77
N LEU A 29 -17.67 -6.51 8.75
CA LEU A 29 -17.74 -7.66 7.83
C LEU A 29 -16.68 -7.60 6.71
N ARG A 30 -15.64 -6.76 6.83
CA ARG A 30 -14.55 -6.70 5.85
C ARG A 30 -13.68 -7.96 5.93
N SER A 31 -13.19 -8.39 4.78
CA SER A 31 -12.26 -9.51 4.71
C SER A 31 -10.97 -9.19 5.47
N THR A 32 -10.56 -10.10 6.34
CA THR A 32 -9.38 -9.98 7.21
C THR A 32 -8.27 -10.92 6.74
N ALA A 33 -8.64 -12.00 6.05
CA ALA A 33 -7.74 -12.99 5.48
C ALA A 33 -6.60 -13.37 6.44
N LEU A 34 -5.40 -13.63 5.93
CA LEU A 34 -4.28 -14.13 6.73
C LEU A 34 -3.63 -13.06 7.61
N GLN A 35 -3.91 -11.77 7.39
CA GLN A 35 -3.26 -10.69 8.14
C GLN A 35 -4.10 -10.20 9.33
N GLY A 36 -5.33 -10.67 9.47
CA GLY A 36 -6.18 -10.37 10.62
C GLY A 36 -6.67 -8.93 10.72
N HIS A 37 -6.35 -8.03 9.77
CA HIS A 37 -6.81 -6.64 9.80
C HIS A 37 -7.09 -6.09 8.37
N PRO A 38 -8.30 -5.60 8.08
CA PRO A 38 -8.69 -5.19 6.71
C PRO A 38 -7.91 -3.98 6.19
N LEU A 39 -7.68 -2.94 7.00
CA LEU A 39 -6.90 -1.76 6.57
C LEU A 39 -5.42 -2.08 6.30
N SER A 40 -4.78 -2.91 7.14
CA SER A 40 -3.42 -3.39 6.88
C SER A 40 -3.36 -4.18 5.58
N ASN A 41 -4.33 -5.05 5.32
CA ASN A 41 -4.42 -5.79 4.07
C ASN A 41 -4.54 -4.87 2.86
N ALA A 42 -5.44 -3.88 2.92
CA ALA A 42 -5.62 -2.92 1.85
C ALA A 42 -4.32 -2.18 1.54
N THR A 43 -3.62 -1.70 2.58
CA THR A 43 -2.34 -1.00 2.44
C THR A 43 -1.27 -1.86 1.77
N VAL A 44 -1.04 -3.08 2.26
CA VAL A 44 -0.06 -4.00 1.69
C VAL A 44 -0.42 -4.36 0.23
N THR A 45 -1.71 -4.55 -0.04
CA THR A 45 -2.20 -4.87 -1.39
C THR A 45 -1.97 -3.70 -2.35
N SER A 46 -2.27 -2.47 -1.94
CA SER A 46 -2.02 -1.25 -2.71
C SER A 46 -0.55 -1.09 -3.06
N ILE A 47 0.34 -1.24 -2.08
CA ILE A 47 1.79 -1.19 -2.28
C ILE A 47 2.24 -2.27 -3.26
N TYR A 48 1.70 -3.49 -3.13
CA TYR A 48 2.04 -4.59 -4.00
C TYR A 48 1.59 -4.35 -5.45
N VAL A 49 0.39 -3.79 -5.67
CA VAL A 49 -0.06 -3.36 -7.01
C VAL A 49 0.87 -2.32 -7.60
N LEU A 50 1.17 -1.24 -6.87
CA LEU A 50 2.10 -0.21 -7.34
C LEU A 50 3.50 -0.78 -7.66
N SER A 51 3.94 -1.74 -6.85
CA SER A 51 5.21 -2.45 -7.07
C SER A 51 5.20 -3.36 -8.30
N LEU A 52 4.09 -4.06 -8.55
CA LEU A 52 3.91 -4.84 -9.76
C LEU A 52 3.92 -3.95 -11.00
N LEU A 53 3.27 -2.78 -10.96
CA LEU A 53 3.22 -1.86 -12.11
C LEU A 53 4.60 -1.28 -12.48
N SER A 54 5.43 -0.96 -11.50
CA SER A 54 6.68 -0.22 -11.74
C SER A 54 7.98 -1.03 -11.61
N GLY A 55 8.00 -2.12 -10.83
CA GLY A 55 9.22 -2.85 -10.48
C GLY A 55 9.35 -4.28 -10.99
N SER A 56 8.27 -4.92 -11.43
CA SER A 56 8.26 -6.37 -11.71
C SER A 56 8.88 -6.79 -13.06
N ARG A 57 10.08 -6.28 -13.37
CA ARG A 57 10.77 -6.55 -14.65
C ARG A 57 11.10 -8.04 -14.87
N SER A 58 11.16 -8.84 -13.82
CA SER A 58 11.41 -10.29 -13.87
C SER A 58 10.17 -11.14 -14.17
N LEU A 59 8.96 -10.58 -14.10
CA LEU A 59 7.72 -11.30 -14.35
C LEU A 59 7.27 -11.13 -15.80
N SER A 60 6.70 -12.18 -16.38
CA SER A 60 6.06 -12.08 -17.69
C SER A 60 4.86 -11.13 -17.64
N THR A 61 4.65 -10.35 -18.70
CA THR A 61 3.56 -9.38 -18.78
C THR A 61 2.17 -9.97 -18.48
N PRO A 62 1.79 -11.17 -18.99
CA PRO A 62 0.50 -11.76 -18.69
C PRO A 62 0.32 -12.11 -17.21
N LEU A 63 1.34 -12.72 -16.59
CA LEU A 63 1.31 -13.06 -15.17
C LEU A 63 1.23 -11.80 -14.31
N ARG A 64 1.98 -10.76 -14.66
CA ARG A 64 1.94 -9.46 -13.99
C ARG A 64 0.55 -8.84 -14.05
N LEU A 65 -0.09 -8.81 -15.22
CA LEU A 65 -1.45 -8.27 -15.37
C LEU A 65 -2.48 -9.10 -14.61
N ALA A 66 -2.37 -10.43 -14.63
CA ALA A 66 -3.23 -11.31 -13.85
C ALA A 66 -3.10 -11.05 -12.34
N LEU A 67 -1.86 -10.88 -11.85
CA LEU A 67 -1.61 -10.52 -10.45
C LEU A 67 -2.17 -9.14 -10.12
N VAL A 68 -1.96 -8.13 -10.96
CA VAL A 68 -2.54 -6.78 -10.76
C VAL A 68 -4.06 -6.86 -10.67
N GLY A 69 -4.72 -7.55 -11.60
CA GLY A 69 -6.18 -7.74 -11.58
C GLY A 69 -6.67 -8.45 -10.33
N LEU A 70 -6.02 -9.55 -9.93
CA LEU A 70 -6.34 -10.27 -8.70
C LEU A 70 -6.27 -9.38 -7.45
N GLN A 71 -5.23 -8.54 -7.36
CA GLN A 71 -5.04 -7.64 -6.22
C GLN A 71 -6.02 -6.48 -6.23
N PHE A 72 -6.41 -5.96 -7.40
CA PHE A 72 -7.48 -4.97 -7.51
C PHE A 72 -8.83 -5.52 -7.02
N CYS A 73 -9.19 -6.75 -7.39
CA CYS A 73 -10.38 -7.40 -6.86
C CYS A 73 -10.29 -7.56 -5.33
N ALA A 74 -9.13 -7.95 -4.81
CA ALA A 74 -8.91 -8.10 -3.38
C ALA A 74 -8.96 -6.77 -2.60
N LEU A 75 -8.53 -5.64 -3.19
CA LEU A 75 -8.67 -4.32 -2.57
C LEU A 75 -10.12 -3.98 -2.22
N VAL A 76 -11.06 -4.43 -3.06
CA VAL A 76 -12.49 -4.22 -2.84
C VAL A 76 -12.98 -5.08 -1.68
N ALA A 77 -12.55 -6.34 -1.62
CA ALA A 77 -12.86 -7.24 -0.51
C ALA A 77 -12.32 -6.71 0.84
N PHE A 78 -11.11 -6.13 0.85
CA PHE A 78 -10.53 -5.51 2.05
C PHE A 78 -11.19 -4.18 2.45
N GLY A 79 -11.84 -3.48 1.51
CA GLY A 79 -12.63 -2.28 1.81
C GLY A 79 -11.81 -1.07 2.30
N GLY A 80 -10.53 -0.96 1.94
CA GLY A 80 -9.69 0.19 2.28
C GLY A 80 -9.80 1.31 1.25
N ARG A 81 -10.62 2.32 1.52
CA ARG A 81 -10.87 3.46 0.60
C ARG A 81 -9.61 4.21 0.20
N SER A 82 -8.81 4.65 1.17
CA SER A 82 -7.56 5.38 0.91
C SER A 82 -6.59 4.54 0.08
N GLY A 83 -6.48 3.23 0.39
CA GLY A 83 -5.70 2.28 -0.40
C GLY A 83 -6.18 2.19 -1.85
N MET A 84 -7.48 2.01 -2.06
CA MET A 84 -8.09 1.91 -3.38
C MET A 84 -7.90 3.18 -4.21
N VAL A 85 -8.30 4.34 -3.68
CA VAL A 85 -8.18 5.64 -4.36
C VAL A 85 -6.74 5.91 -4.73
N LEU A 86 -5.81 5.71 -3.80
CA LEU A 86 -4.39 5.98 -4.06
C LEU A 86 -3.81 5.03 -5.09
N THR A 87 -4.19 3.75 -5.06
CA THR A 87 -3.73 2.76 -6.05
C THR A 87 -4.19 3.13 -7.45
N ILE A 88 -5.46 3.52 -7.60
CA ILE A 88 -6.03 3.96 -8.87
C ILE A 88 -5.35 5.25 -9.35
N LEU A 89 -5.20 6.24 -8.46
CA LEU A 89 -4.60 7.53 -8.79
C LEU A 89 -3.14 7.39 -9.19
N LEU A 90 -2.29 6.84 -8.32
CA LEU A 90 -0.85 6.71 -8.57
C LEU A 90 -0.57 5.71 -9.69
N GLY A 91 -1.27 4.57 -9.71
CA GLY A 91 -1.15 3.56 -10.77
C GLY A 91 -1.61 4.10 -12.12
N GLY A 92 -2.73 4.83 -12.15
CA GLY A 92 -3.26 5.45 -13.36
C GLY A 92 -2.36 6.55 -13.92
N VAL A 93 -1.86 7.44 -13.06
CA VAL A 93 -0.88 8.47 -13.46
C VAL A 93 0.39 7.82 -14.01
N TYR A 94 0.92 6.79 -13.34
CA TYR A 94 2.09 6.06 -13.81
C TYR A 94 1.85 5.41 -15.18
N LEU A 95 0.73 4.70 -15.36
CA LEU A 95 0.38 4.07 -16.63
C LEU A 95 0.18 5.10 -17.74
N LEU A 96 -0.42 6.25 -17.45
CA LEU A 96 -0.61 7.34 -18.40
C LEU A 96 0.73 7.90 -18.87
N ILE A 97 1.64 8.21 -17.95
CA ILE A 97 2.98 8.73 -18.28
C ILE A 97 3.74 7.71 -19.13
N GLN A 98 3.75 6.44 -18.74
CA GLN A 98 4.46 5.39 -19.46
C GLN A 98 3.82 5.10 -20.83
N GLY A 99 2.50 5.14 -20.93
CA GLY A 99 1.77 4.98 -22.19
C GLY A 99 2.07 6.11 -23.17
N LEU A 100 2.03 7.36 -22.71
CA LEU A 100 2.40 8.53 -23.51
C LEU A 100 3.87 8.49 -23.94
N ALA A 101 4.77 8.06 -23.05
CA ALA A 101 6.18 7.88 -23.39
C ALA A 101 6.37 6.83 -24.49
N GLN A 102 5.69 5.68 -24.40
CA GLN A 102 5.76 4.64 -25.44
C GLN A 102 5.18 5.11 -26.77
N LEU A 103 4.04 5.80 -26.77
CA LEU A 103 3.44 6.40 -27.96
C LEU A 103 4.41 7.36 -28.66
N ARG A 104 5.12 8.19 -27.89
CA ARG A 104 6.15 9.11 -28.41
C ARG A 104 7.34 8.39 -29.05
N THR A 105 7.65 7.17 -28.63
CA THR A 105 8.73 6.37 -29.26
C THR A 105 8.30 5.64 -30.53
N GLY A 106 7.03 5.65 -30.91
CA GLY A 106 6.52 5.03 -32.14
C GLY A 106 6.59 3.50 -32.19
N ARG A 107 7.13 2.84 -31.16
CA ARG A 107 7.32 1.37 -31.09
C ARG A 107 6.10 0.65 -30.52
N VAL A 108 4.91 1.00 -30.99
CA VAL A 108 3.68 0.33 -30.54
C VAL A 108 3.54 -0.98 -31.28
N ASN A 109 3.63 -2.10 -30.57
CA ASN A 109 3.38 -3.42 -31.15
C ASN A 109 1.89 -3.53 -31.53
N LEU A 110 1.61 -3.69 -32.83
CA LEU A 110 0.26 -3.76 -33.39
C LEU A 110 -0.58 -4.88 -32.76
N LEU A 111 0.04 -6.04 -32.48
CA LEU A 111 -0.62 -7.17 -31.80
C LEU A 111 -0.97 -6.81 -30.36
N GLY A 112 -0.12 -6.06 -29.67
CA GLY A 112 -0.39 -5.55 -28.33
C GLY A 112 -1.56 -4.57 -28.32
N ALA A 113 -1.60 -3.65 -29.27
CA ALA A 113 -2.70 -2.70 -29.43
C ALA A 113 -4.02 -3.42 -29.75
N ALA A 114 -4.01 -4.40 -30.66
CA ALA A 114 -5.17 -5.22 -30.99
C ALA A 114 -5.68 -6.01 -29.77
N LEU A 115 -4.78 -6.64 -29.00
CA LEU A 115 -5.15 -7.32 -27.75
C LEU A 115 -5.75 -6.36 -26.71
N VAL A 116 -5.19 -5.16 -26.56
CA VAL A 116 -5.74 -4.14 -25.66
C VAL A 116 -7.13 -3.71 -26.10
N ILE A 117 -7.35 -3.49 -27.40
CA ILE A 117 -8.66 -3.14 -27.94
C ILE A 117 -9.67 -4.28 -27.75
N MET A 118 -9.28 -5.53 -28.01
CA MET A 118 -10.13 -6.70 -27.77
C MET A 118 -10.49 -6.86 -26.28
N LEU A 119 -9.52 -6.70 -25.38
CA LEU A 119 -9.77 -6.72 -23.94
C LEU A 119 -10.65 -5.53 -23.49
N ALA A 120 -10.45 -4.36 -24.07
CA ALA A 120 -11.29 -3.18 -23.83
C ALA A 120 -12.73 -3.41 -24.30
N ALA A 121 -12.95 -4.15 -25.39
CA ALA A 121 -14.28 -4.54 -25.85
C ALA A 121 -14.98 -5.53 -24.89
N LEU A 122 -14.23 -6.31 -24.10
CA LEU A 122 -14.76 -7.18 -23.04
C LEU A 122 -15.02 -6.43 -21.72
N LEU A 123 -14.51 -5.21 -21.57
CA LEU A 123 -14.67 -4.40 -20.37
C LEU A 123 -16.15 -4.17 -19.97
N PRO A 124 -17.08 -3.85 -20.90
CA PRO A 124 -18.49 -3.67 -20.55
C PRO A 124 -19.12 -4.93 -19.96
N LEU A 125 -18.75 -6.12 -20.47
CA LEU A 125 -19.23 -7.39 -19.93
C LEU A 125 -18.70 -7.63 -18.51
N ALA A 126 -17.41 -7.37 -18.28
CA ALA A 126 -16.82 -7.48 -16.95
C ALA A 126 -17.48 -6.51 -15.95
N VAL A 127 -17.77 -5.27 -16.38
CA VAL A 127 -18.48 -4.27 -15.58
C VAL A 127 -19.91 -4.72 -15.27
N ALA A 128 -20.64 -5.24 -16.27
CA ALA A 128 -22.00 -5.74 -16.08
C ALA A 128 -22.04 -6.92 -15.08
N LEU A 129 -21.11 -7.88 -15.20
CA LEU A 129 -20.99 -8.99 -14.26
C LEU A 129 -20.65 -8.51 -12.85
N ALA A 130 -19.72 -7.55 -12.72
CA ALA A 130 -19.39 -6.96 -11.42
C ALA A 130 -20.61 -6.31 -10.77
N GLY A 131 -21.41 -5.55 -11.54
CA GLY A 131 -22.66 -4.98 -11.06
C GLY A 131 -23.67 -6.04 -10.62
N TYR A 132 -23.87 -7.09 -11.41
CA TYR A 132 -24.78 -8.18 -11.09
C TYR A 132 -24.42 -8.90 -9.78
N TYR A 133 -23.13 -9.10 -9.49
CA TYR A 133 -22.66 -9.69 -8.25
C TYR A 133 -22.59 -8.70 -7.06
N GLY A 134 -23.16 -7.50 -7.19
CA GLY A 134 -23.23 -6.51 -6.11
C GLY A 134 -21.87 -5.89 -5.76
N PHE A 135 -20.89 -5.95 -6.66
CA PHE A 135 -19.56 -5.38 -6.44
C PHE A 135 -19.63 -3.85 -6.28
N PHE A 136 -20.42 -3.18 -7.11
CA PHE A 136 -20.58 -1.72 -7.04
C PHE A 136 -21.38 -1.29 -5.81
N ASP A 137 -22.39 -2.05 -5.39
CA ASP A 137 -23.14 -1.78 -4.16
C ASP A 137 -22.23 -1.90 -2.93
N ALA A 138 -21.41 -2.96 -2.89
CA ALA A 138 -20.41 -3.12 -1.85
C ALA A 138 -19.41 -1.96 -1.86
N LEU A 139 -18.91 -1.57 -3.04
CA LEU A 139 -17.96 -0.47 -3.20
C LEU A 139 -18.57 0.87 -2.76
N LEU A 140 -19.76 1.22 -3.23
CA LEU A 140 -20.48 2.44 -2.88
C LEU A 140 -20.82 2.49 -1.38
N GLY A 141 -21.28 1.37 -0.82
CA GLY A 141 -21.50 1.25 0.62
C GLY A 141 -20.25 1.58 1.44
N ARG A 142 -19.04 1.25 0.97
CA ARG A 142 -17.80 1.64 1.65
C ARG A 142 -17.50 3.13 1.58
N PHE A 143 -17.90 3.82 0.50
CA PHE A 143 -17.74 5.27 0.37
C PHE A 143 -18.74 6.05 1.22
N VAL A 144 -19.96 5.57 1.34
CA VAL A 144 -21.04 6.23 2.10
C VAL A 144 -20.91 5.97 3.61
N SER A 145 -20.58 4.74 4.02
CA SER A 145 -20.37 4.38 5.43
C SER A 145 -18.96 4.73 5.91
N ASP A 146 -18.59 6.02 5.80
CA ASP A 146 -17.39 6.53 6.46
C ASP A 146 -17.57 6.34 7.96
N SER A 147 -16.89 5.34 8.51
CA SER A 147 -17.09 4.80 9.86
C SER A 147 -16.64 5.78 10.97
N GLY A 148 -16.62 7.09 10.69
CA GLY A 148 -16.13 8.14 11.57
C GLY A 148 -14.64 8.47 11.40
N SER A 149 -13.87 7.75 10.56
CA SER A 149 -12.40 7.90 10.46
C SER A 149 -11.95 9.31 10.04
N ALA A 150 -12.71 9.99 9.17
CA ALA A 150 -12.41 11.38 8.81
C ALA A 150 -12.69 12.36 9.96
N ASN A 151 -13.79 12.16 10.71
CA ASN A 151 -14.15 13.00 11.85
C ASN A 151 -13.20 12.78 13.04
N ALA A 152 -12.85 11.52 13.31
CA ALA A 152 -11.88 11.14 14.34
C ALA A 152 -10.52 11.82 14.14
N ARG A 153 -10.08 12.02 12.89
CA ARG A 153 -8.83 12.74 12.60
C ARG A 153 -8.91 14.23 12.94
N VAL A 154 -10.07 14.85 12.81
CA VAL A 154 -10.29 16.25 13.23
C VAL A 154 -10.32 16.32 14.76
N GLU A 155 -11.05 15.41 15.41
CA GLU A 155 -11.12 15.32 16.87
C GLU A 155 -9.75 15.02 17.52
N MET A 156 -8.87 14.28 16.84
CA MET A 156 -7.48 14.09 17.29
C MET A 156 -6.71 15.41 17.42
N PHE A 157 -7.00 16.42 16.59
CA PHE A 157 -6.36 17.73 16.71
C PHE A 157 -6.87 18.50 17.93
N ASP A 158 -8.10 18.25 18.39
CA ASP A 158 -8.63 18.86 19.60
C ASP A 158 -7.93 18.35 20.88
N LEU A 159 -7.36 17.14 20.86
CA LEU A 159 -6.53 16.66 21.99
C LEU A 159 -5.34 17.59 22.26
N PHE A 160 -4.71 18.14 21.22
CA PHE A 160 -3.57 19.05 21.37
C PHE A 160 -3.94 20.38 22.03
N ARG A 161 -5.22 20.80 21.96
CA ARG A 161 -5.67 22.06 22.58
C ARG A 161 -5.67 22.01 24.10
N HIS A 162 -5.65 20.82 24.67
CA HIS A 162 -5.71 20.59 26.11
C HIS A 162 -4.34 20.27 26.72
N LEU A 163 -3.28 20.24 25.91
CA LEU A 163 -1.92 19.91 26.34
C LEU A 163 -1.06 21.17 26.41
N GLU A 164 -0.22 21.25 27.45
CA GLU A 164 0.79 22.28 27.53
C GLU A 164 1.96 21.98 26.58
N LEU A 165 2.74 23.01 26.22
CA LEU A 165 3.89 22.87 25.32
C LEU A 165 4.93 21.87 25.86
N ARG A 166 5.10 21.80 27.19
CA ARG A 166 5.98 20.82 27.84
C ARG A 166 5.52 19.40 27.55
N ASP A 167 4.23 19.14 27.72
CA ASP A 167 3.64 17.82 27.51
C ASP A 167 3.65 17.46 26.03
N LEU A 168 3.55 18.44 25.13
CA LEU A 168 3.74 18.22 23.70
C LEU A 168 5.17 17.78 23.35
N ILE A 169 6.18 18.38 23.97
CA ILE A 169 7.60 18.11 23.66
C ILE A 169 8.05 16.78 24.26
N VAL A 170 7.74 16.56 25.54
CA VAL A 170 8.24 15.42 26.33
C VAL A 170 7.29 14.22 26.29
N GLY A 171 5.99 14.47 26.10
CA GLY A 171 4.91 13.50 26.22
C GLY A 171 4.04 13.80 27.45
N PRO A 172 2.69 13.81 27.32
CA PRO A 172 1.77 13.91 28.44
C PRO A 172 1.76 12.64 29.28
N ASP A 173 1.15 12.73 30.47
CA ASP A 173 0.82 11.54 31.27
C ASP A 173 -0.14 10.61 30.50
N VAL A 174 0.18 9.31 30.49
CA VAL A 174 -0.55 8.30 29.74
C VAL A 174 -1.95 8.10 30.30
N ASP A 175 -2.12 8.20 31.63
CA ASP A 175 -3.42 8.05 32.29
C ASP A 175 -4.37 9.23 31.97
N LEU A 176 -3.80 10.43 31.84
CA LEU A 176 -4.53 11.62 31.38
C LEU A 176 -4.95 11.44 29.92
N LEU A 177 -4.02 11.03 29.05
CA LEU A 177 -4.33 10.80 27.64
C LEU A 177 -5.42 9.73 27.47
N ASP A 178 -5.37 8.65 28.24
CA ASP A 178 -6.37 7.58 28.21
C ASP A 178 -7.76 8.06 28.64
N SER A 179 -7.81 8.90 29.67
CA SER A 179 -9.04 9.54 30.13
C SER A 179 -9.60 10.48 29.05
N MET A 180 -8.75 11.29 28.41
CA MET A 180 -9.15 12.18 27.32
C MET A 180 -9.66 11.40 26.09
N ARG A 181 -9.02 10.29 25.74
CA ARG A 181 -9.48 9.43 24.64
C ARG A 181 -10.89 8.85 24.89
N ARG A 182 -11.19 8.46 26.13
CA ARG A 182 -12.53 7.99 26.51
C ARG A 182 -13.56 9.12 26.45
N ILE A 183 -13.24 10.29 26.98
CA ILE A 183 -14.15 11.45 26.98
C ILE A 183 -14.47 11.94 25.56
N THR A 184 -13.47 11.92 24.67
CA THR A 184 -13.61 12.40 23.29
C THR A 184 -14.16 11.33 22.33
N GLY A 185 -14.48 10.13 22.83
CA GLY A 185 -14.97 9.03 21.98
C GLY A 185 -13.92 8.41 21.05
N LEU A 186 -12.63 8.71 21.23
CA LEU A 186 -11.49 8.16 20.48
C LEU A 186 -11.01 6.82 21.06
N GLU A 187 -11.93 6.03 21.62
CA GLU A 187 -11.64 4.74 22.26
C GLU A 187 -11.07 3.71 21.28
N GLN A 188 -11.41 3.83 19.99
CA GLN A 188 -10.92 2.96 18.93
C GLN A 188 -9.46 3.24 18.52
N GLY A 189 -8.86 4.34 18.98
CA GLY A 189 -7.43 4.65 18.80
C GLY A 189 -7.13 5.95 18.05
N ILE A 190 -5.84 6.33 18.06
CA ILE A 190 -5.31 7.48 17.32
C ILE A 190 -4.72 6.95 16.01
N GLU A 191 -5.53 6.98 14.95
CA GLU A 191 -5.20 6.35 13.67
C GLU A 191 -4.01 6.98 12.93
N ASN A 192 -3.65 8.24 13.23
CA ASN A 192 -2.51 8.89 12.61
C ASN A 192 -1.22 8.57 13.38
N PRO A 193 -0.21 7.93 12.76
CA PRO A 193 0.99 7.51 13.46
C PRO A 193 1.84 8.68 13.99
N ILE A 194 1.86 9.83 13.29
CA ILE A 194 2.60 11.02 13.73
C ILE A 194 1.95 11.58 15.00
N LEU A 195 0.63 11.74 14.98
CA LEU A 195 -0.11 12.25 16.14
C LEU A 195 0.01 11.27 17.31
N ARG A 196 -0.12 9.96 17.05
CA ARG A 196 0.02 8.92 18.07
C ARG A 196 1.41 8.94 18.71
N PHE A 197 2.49 8.94 17.94
CA PHE A 197 3.84 9.05 18.50
C PHE A 197 4.04 10.35 19.27
N THR A 198 3.51 11.46 18.77
CA THR A 198 3.64 12.76 19.46
C THR A 198 2.91 12.76 20.79
N LEU A 199 1.69 12.20 20.83
CA LEU A 199 0.86 12.16 22.04
C LEU A 199 1.31 11.12 23.07
N TYR A 200 1.95 10.01 22.66
CA TYR A 200 2.39 8.97 23.60
C TYR A 200 3.87 9.04 23.98
N GLN A 201 4.72 9.56 23.09
CA GLN A 201 6.17 9.61 23.28
C GLN A 201 6.74 11.04 23.27
N GLY A 202 5.93 12.06 22.96
CA GLY A 202 6.37 13.44 22.82
C GLY A 202 6.96 13.75 21.44
N ALA A 203 6.91 15.02 21.07
CA ALA A 203 7.40 15.51 19.77
C ALA A 203 8.90 15.28 19.59
N PHE A 204 9.70 15.37 20.66
CA PHE A 204 11.15 15.16 20.56
C PHE A 204 11.51 13.73 20.13
N PHE A 205 10.96 12.72 20.81
CA PHE A 205 11.16 11.32 20.43
C PHE A 205 10.54 10.99 19.07
N THR A 206 9.39 11.59 18.77
CA THR A 206 8.76 11.46 17.44
C THR A 206 9.72 11.92 16.35
N LEU A 207 10.35 13.09 16.48
CA LEU A 207 11.31 13.60 15.51
C LEU A 207 12.50 12.64 15.34
N LEU A 208 13.06 12.11 16.42
CA LEU A 208 14.16 11.13 16.36
C LEU A 208 13.77 9.86 15.62
N ILE A 209 12.58 9.31 15.90
CA ILE A 209 12.06 8.11 15.23
C ILE A 209 11.82 8.40 13.74
N PHE A 210 11.18 9.51 13.39
CA PHE A 210 10.92 9.86 12.00
C PHE A 210 12.19 10.18 11.21
N PHE A 211 13.20 10.75 11.87
CA PHE A 211 14.52 10.93 11.27
C PHE A 211 15.19 9.59 10.96
N GLY A 212 15.22 8.67 11.93
CA GLY A 212 15.72 7.31 11.73
C GLY A 212 14.95 6.55 10.64
N PHE A 213 13.62 6.69 10.62
CA PHE A 213 12.76 6.14 9.59
C PHE A 213 13.07 6.72 8.20
N ALA A 214 13.28 8.03 8.09
CA ALA A 214 13.65 8.67 6.82
C ALA A 214 15.00 8.15 6.29
N LEU A 215 16.00 8.04 7.17
CA LEU A 215 17.30 7.46 6.83
C LEU A 215 17.18 5.98 6.41
N PHE A 216 16.37 5.21 7.12
CA PHE A 216 16.11 3.81 6.78
C PHE A 216 15.41 3.67 5.42
N MET A 217 14.38 4.47 5.18
CA MET A 217 13.67 4.49 3.90
C MET A 217 14.58 4.95 2.75
N HIS A 218 15.45 5.91 3.00
CA HIS A 218 16.48 6.32 2.05
C HIS A 218 17.43 5.16 1.72
N GLU A 219 17.86 4.38 2.72
CA GLU A 219 18.73 3.22 2.50
C GLU A 219 18.03 2.12 1.69
N VAL A 220 16.76 1.83 2.00
CA VAL A 220 15.96 0.90 1.21
C VAL A 220 15.86 1.37 -0.24
N ALA A 221 15.58 2.66 -0.46
CA ALA A 221 15.48 3.24 -1.81
C ALA A 221 16.79 3.08 -2.59
N ARG A 222 17.92 3.39 -1.93
CA ARG A 222 19.26 3.33 -2.51
C ARG A 222 19.65 1.94 -2.97
N ARG A 223 19.13 0.89 -2.34
CA ARG A 223 19.39 -0.51 -2.72
C ARG A 223 18.43 -1.06 -3.78
N CYS A 224 17.44 -0.29 -4.22
CA CYS A 224 16.46 -0.70 -5.21
C CYS A 224 16.75 -0.06 -6.59
N HIS A 225 16.37 -0.74 -7.67
CA HIS A 225 16.52 -0.19 -9.03
C HIS A 225 15.47 0.92 -9.34
N PRO A 226 15.65 1.69 -10.44
CA PRO A 226 14.75 2.79 -10.80
C PRO A 226 13.29 2.34 -11.01
N GLY A 227 12.37 3.00 -10.30
CA GLY A 227 10.94 2.69 -10.27
C GLY A 227 10.38 2.57 -8.85
N ILE A 228 11.25 2.35 -7.85
CA ILE A 228 10.88 2.21 -6.43
C ILE A 228 10.17 3.43 -5.84
N TRP A 229 10.32 4.61 -6.45
CA TRP A 229 9.69 5.85 -6.01
C TRP A 229 8.16 5.73 -5.95
N LEU A 230 7.53 4.97 -6.85
CA LEU A 230 6.08 4.84 -6.94
C LEU A 230 5.48 4.13 -5.71
N PRO A 231 5.91 2.90 -5.36
CA PRO A 231 5.45 2.26 -4.13
C PRO A 231 5.95 2.98 -2.88
N MET A 232 7.09 3.69 -2.91
CA MET A 232 7.51 4.53 -1.78
C MET A 232 6.58 5.71 -1.53
N LEU A 233 6.18 6.42 -2.57
CA LEU A 233 5.19 7.49 -2.45
C LEU A 233 3.86 6.94 -1.95
N GLY A 234 3.41 5.81 -2.51
CA GLY A 234 2.21 5.10 -2.06
C GLY A 234 2.27 4.74 -0.58
N TRP A 235 3.41 4.21 -0.13
CA TRP A 235 3.69 3.87 1.27
C TRP A 235 3.62 5.09 2.18
N LEU A 236 4.28 6.19 1.79
CA LEU A 236 4.36 7.43 2.56
C LEU A 236 3.01 8.16 2.70
N ILE A 237 2.08 7.93 1.79
CA ILE A 237 0.73 8.46 1.91
C ILE A 237 -0.11 7.50 2.77
N LEU A 238 -0.06 6.19 2.49
CA LEU A 238 -0.93 5.22 3.18
C LEU A 238 -0.59 5.02 4.66
N LEU A 239 0.68 5.17 5.08
CA LEU A 239 1.00 5.07 6.50
C LEU A 239 0.25 6.12 7.33
N ASN A 240 -0.07 7.28 6.75
CA ASN A 240 -0.77 8.36 7.44
C ASN A 240 -2.29 8.15 7.49
N THR A 241 -2.81 7.14 6.78
CA THR A 241 -4.24 6.86 6.67
C THR A 241 -4.72 5.69 7.53
N SER A 242 -3.80 5.02 8.24
CA SER A 242 -4.13 3.87 9.08
C SER A 242 -3.15 3.72 10.25
N GLU A 243 -3.58 3.00 11.29
CA GLU A 243 -2.75 2.51 12.40
C GLU A 243 -1.58 1.68 11.87
N SER A 244 -0.47 2.34 11.53
CA SER A 244 0.64 1.76 10.75
C SER A 244 1.88 1.48 11.61
N ILE A 245 2.78 2.46 11.71
CA ILE A 245 4.10 2.33 12.34
C ILE A 245 4.00 2.56 13.86
N ALA A 246 3.01 3.32 14.31
CA ALA A 246 2.78 3.63 15.73
C ALA A 246 2.09 2.50 16.50
N SER A 247 1.71 1.41 15.83
CA SER A 247 1.11 0.22 16.41
C SER A 247 2.00 -1.01 16.21
N LYS A 248 1.74 -2.09 16.95
CA LYS A 248 2.51 -3.35 16.87
C LYS A 248 2.19 -4.09 15.57
N THR A 249 2.76 -3.66 14.45
CA THR A 249 2.47 -4.22 13.12
C THR A 249 3.72 -4.73 12.42
N THR A 250 3.51 -5.68 11.50
CA THR A 250 4.55 -6.18 10.58
C THR A 250 4.53 -5.43 9.24
N LEU A 251 3.82 -4.30 9.18
CA LEU A 251 3.44 -3.65 7.93
C LEU A 251 4.67 -3.03 7.23
N MET A 252 5.55 -2.37 8.00
CA MET A 252 6.83 -1.87 7.50
C MET A 252 7.72 -2.99 6.95
N THR A 253 7.84 -4.11 7.67
CA THR A 253 8.63 -5.27 7.22
C THR A 253 8.11 -5.81 5.89
N LYS A 254 6.77 -5.95 5.75
CA LYS A 254 6.15 -6.40 4.50
C LYS A 254 6.45 -5.44 3.34
N PHE A 255 6.36 -4.12 3.57
CA PHE A 255 6.73 -3.12 2.57
C PHE A 255 8.19 -3.30 2.12
N VAL A 256 9.13 -3.40 3.07
CA VAL A 256 10.57 -3.57 2.78
C VAL A 256 10.83 -4.87 2.01
N VAL A 257 10.20 -5.98 2.40
CA VAL A 257 10.33 -7.26 1.69
C VAL A 257 9.83 -7.14 0.25
N ILE A 258 8.66 -6.51 0.02
CA ILE A 258 8.13 -6.28 -1.34
C ILE A 258 9.11 -5.43 -2.16
N ALA A 259 9.60 -4.33 -1.58
CA ALA A 259 10.56 -3.43 -2.21
C ALA A 259 11.84 -4.17 -2.61
N LEU A 260 12.47 -4.89 -1.68
CA LEU A 260 13.72 -5.60 -1.95
C LEU A 260 13.55 -6.80 -2.89
N ALA A 261 12.42 -7.50 -2.84
CA ALA A 261 12.16 -8.65 -3.70
C ALA A 261 11.89 -8.25 -5.15
N LEU A 262 11.06 -7.22 -5.36
CA LEU A 262 10.68 -6.78 -6.71
C LEU A 262 11.67 -5.80 -7.32
N TYR A 263 12.42 -5.05 -6.50
CA TYR A 263 13.36 -4.04 -6.98
C TYR A 263 14.83 -4.39 -6.83
N ARG A 264 15.17 -5.66 -6.60
CA ARG A 264 16.55 -6.12 -6.50
C ARG A 264 17.37 -5.68 -7.73
N PRO A 265 18.51 -4.99 -7.55
CA PRO A 265 19.41 -4.69 -8.65
C PRO A 265 19.90 -5.99 -9.27
N ALA A 266 20.01 -6.05 -10.60
CA ALA A 266 20.67 -7.16 -11.26
C ALA A 266 22.07 -7.30 -10.64
N ARG A 267 22.42 -8.51 -10.19
CA ARG A 267 23.76 -8.79 -9.70
C ARG A 267 24.66 -8.48 -10.90
N VAL A 268 25.53 -7.47 -10.79
CA VAL A 268 26.67 -7.36 -11.69
C VAL A 268 27.47 -8.61 -11.37
N GLU A 269 27.32 -9.62 -12.21
CA GLU A 269 28.14 -10.80 -12.20
C GLU A 269 29.53 -10.28 -12.48
N SER A 270 30.31 -10.10 -11.42
CA SER A 270 31.72 -9.74 -11.52
C SER A 270 32.33 -10.75 -12.47
N GLU A 271 32.80 -10.26 -13.60
CA GLU A 271 33.53 -11.01 -14.60
C GLU A 271 34.44 -12.02 -13.90
N LEU A 272 34.20 -13.30 -14.18
CA LEU A 272 35.18 -14.34 -13.91
C LEU A 272 36.51 -13.89 -14.55
N PRO A 273 37.60 -13.73 -13.80
CA PRO A 273 38.89 -13.39 -14.40
C PRO A 273 39.39 -14.64 -15.13
N GLY A 274 39.07 -14.78 -16.42
CA GLY A 274 39.39 -16.04 -17.12
C GLY A 274 39.34 -16.08 -18.64
N THR A 275 38.86 -15.06 -19.35
CA THR A 275 38.84 -15.09 -20.82
C THR A 275 39.30 -13.78 -21.44
N ARG A 276 40.55 -13.39 -21.14
CA ARG A 276 41.28 -12.43 -21.98
C ARG A 276 41.74 -13.13 -23.26
N ASN A 277 41.06 -12.80 -24.36
CA ASN A 277 41.61 -12.58 -25.69
C ASN A 277 42.80 -13.45 -26.14
N ALA A 278 42.50 -14.60 -26.75
CA ALA A 278 43.29 -15.11 -27.87
C ALA A 278 42.64 -14.60 -29.18
N GLY A 279 42.97 -13.37 -29.55
CA GLY A 279 42.46 -12.69 -30.75
C GLY A 279 43.54 -11.81 -31.37
N PHE A 280 44.66 -12.45 -31.71
CA PHE A 280 45.76 -11.88 -32.47
C PHE A 280 45.27 -11.55 -33.89
N ARG A 281 45.24 -10.27 -34.26
CA ARG A 281 46.03 -9.67 -35.37
C ARG A 281 45.35 -8.43 -35.94
N HIS A 282 46.10 -7.34 -35.83
CA HIS A 282 45.96 -6.08 -36.53
C HIS A 282 45.74 -6.27 -38.04
N ALA A 283 44.75 -5.53 -38.55
CA ALA A 283 44.68 -5.10 -39.92
C ALA A 283 45.82 -4.10 -40.20
N LEU A 284 46.63 -4.40 -41.21
CA LEU A 284 47.52 -3.49 -41.92
C LEU A 284 47.39 -3.90 -43.39
N LEU A 285 47.13 -2.90 -44.24
CA LEU A 285 46.77 -2.91 -45.67
C LEU A 285 45.28 -2.96 -45.97
#